data_AF-A0A377D0G8-F1
#
_entry.id   AF-A0A377D0G8-F1
#
_cell.length_a   1.000
_cell.length_b   1.000
_cell.length_c   1.000
_cell.angle_alpha   90.00
_cell.angle_beta   90.00
_cell.angle_gamma   90.00
#
_symmetry.space_group_name_H-M   'P 1'
#
loop_
_entity.id
_entity.type
_entity.pdbx_description
1 polymer ?
#
loop_
_entity_poly.entity_id
_entity_poly.type
_entity_poly.pdbx_seq_one_letter_code
_entity_poly.pdbx_strand_id
1 'polypeptide(L)'
;MKKKDRDADLRWIHGVIVQAAWFVKASLEQNALSGNSPVTPDGWISCSERIPDDKQYVWCWGKSYGWTECDTFEGYYDWSRNKWWAVTDDGEEPASKVTHWMPLPEPPQEVRQ
;
A
#
# COMPACT_ATOMS: atom_id res chain seq x y z
N MET A 1 33.37 -26.15 34.17
CA MET A 1 33.77 -25.92 32.77
C MET A 1 35.01 -25.05 32.74
N LYS A 2 36.05 -25.43 31.98
CA LYS A 2 37.34 -24.72 31.99
C LYS A 2 37.20 -23.41 31.21
N LYS A 3 37.94 -22.37 31.62
CA LYS A 3 37.86 -21.02 31.04
C LYS A 3 38.05 -21.00 29.51
N LYS A 4 38.87 -21.92 29.00
CA LYS A 4 39.19 -22.09 27.57
C LYS A 4 38.00 -22.57 26.73
N ASP A 5 37.08 -23.35 27.30
CA ASP A 5 35.88 -23.83 26.61
C ASP A 5 34.88 -22.68 26.43
N ARG A 6 34.73 -21.82 27.45
CA ARG A 6 33.84 -20.65 27.39
C ARG A 6 34.25 -19.64 26.33
N ASP A 7 35.54 -19.36 26.20
CA ASP A 7 36.05 -18.43 25.17
C ASP A 7 35.83 -18.99 23.76
N ALA A 8 35.92 -20.31 23.59
CA ALA A 8 35.60 -20.97 22.32
C ALA A 8 34.09 -20.89 22.02
N ASP A 9 33.24 -21.15 23.01
CA ASP A 9 31.77 -21.03 22.88
C ASP A 9 31.35 -19.60 22.52
N LEU A 10 31.92 -18.59 23.20
CA LEU A 10 31.65 -17.17 22.92
C LEU A 10 32.02 -16.76 21.49
N ARG A 11 33.17 -17.23 20.98
CA ARG A 11 33.60 -16.95 19.60
C ARG A 11 32.71 -17.64 18.59
N TRP A 12 32.25 -18.85 18.89
CA TRP A 12 31.31 -19.58 18.04
C TRP A 12 29.96 -18.86 17.97
N ILE A 13 29.38 -18.50 19.12
CA ILE A 13 28.11 -17.75 19.20
C ILE A 13 28.21 -16.42 18.43
N HIS A 14 29.30 -15.67 18.61
CA HIS A 14 29.50 -14.41 17.90
C HIS A 14 29.54 -14.61 16.37
N GLY A 15 30.21 -15.68 15.90
CA GLY A 15 30.22 -16.02 14.47
C GLY A 15 28.82 -16.31 13.92
N VAL A 16 28.01 -17.05 14.68
CA VAL A 16 26.61 -17.33 14.31
C VAL A 16 25.78 -16.05 14.23
N ILE A 17 25.91 -15.15 15.20
CA ILE A 17 25.18 -13.88 15.23
C ILE A 17 25.56 -12.99 14.05
N VAL A 18 26.86 -12.86 13.76
CA VAL A 18 27.35 -12.04 12.64
C VAL A 18 26.85 -12.59 11.31
N GLN A 19 26.86 -13.92 11.14
CA GLN A 19 26.35 -14.56 9.93
C GLN A 19 24.85 -14.33 9.76
N ALA A 20 24.07 -14.48 10.84
CA ALA A 20 22.63 -14.22 10.81
C ALA A 20 22.32 -12.74 10.49
N ALA A 21 23.05 -11.80 11.09
CA ALA A 21 22.90 -10.38 10.82
C ALA A 21 23.22 -10.04 9.35
N TRP A 22 24.25 -10.67 8.77
CA TRP A 22 24.58 -10.53 7.35
C TRP A 22 23.45 -11.04 6.45
N PHE A 23 22.88 -12.21 6.74
CA PHE A 23 21.76 -12.75 5.99
C PHE A 23 20.52 -11.84 6.05
N VAL A 24 20.19 -11.30 7.23
CA VAL A 24 19.08 -10.36 7.38
C VAL A 24 19.35 -9.09 6.58
N LYS A 25 20.56 -8.52 6.67
CA LYS A 25 20.94 -7.33 5.91
C LYS A 25 20.86 -7.57 4.40
N ALA A 26 21.41 -8.67 3.91
CA ALA A 26 21.35 -9.03 2.50
C ALA A 26 19.91 -9.24 2.01
N SER A 27 19.04 -9.83 2.83
CA SER A 27 17.62 -9.98 2.54
C SER A 27 16.89 -8.63 2.47
N LEU A 28 17.18 -7.71 3.40
CA LEU A 28 16.63 -6.36 3.39
C LEU A 28 17.11 -5.55 2.18
N GLU A 29 18.41 -5.60 1.86
CA GLU A 29 18.97 -4.94 0.68
C GLU A 29 18.42 -5.54 -0.62
N GLN A 30 18.25 -6.85 -0.68
CA GLN A 30 17.61 -7.52 -1.80
C GLN A 30 16.14 -7.10 -1.94
N ASN A 31 15.38 -6.99 -0.84
CA ASN A 31 14.01 -6.48 -0.88
C ASN A 31 13.94 -5.03 -1.36
N ALA A 32 14.86 -4.16 -0.90
CA ALA A 32 14.95 -2.78 -1.34
C ALA A 32 15.31 -2.65 -2.84
N LEU A 33 16.16 -3.53 -3.36
CA LEU A 33 16.57 -3.54 -4.77
C LEU A 33 15.56 -4.24 -5.70
N SER A 34 14.78 -5.19 -5.18
CA SER A 34 13.82 -5.98 -5.95
C SER A 34 12.41 -5.38 -5.98
N GLY A 35 12.17 -4.27 -5.29
CA GLY A 35 10.85 -3.63 -5.25
C GLY A 35 9.76 -4.50 -4.61
N ASN A 36 10.13 -5.58 -3.92
CA ASN A 36 9.23 -6.46 -3.17
C ASN A 36 8.88 -5.85 -1.80
N SER A 37 8.53 -4.55 -1.79
CA SER A 37 7.62 -4.06 -0.76
C SER A 37 6.32 -4.86 -0.86
N PRO A 38 5.61 -5.13 0.26
CA PRO A 38 4.30 -5.78 0.17
C PRO A 38 3.48 -5.02 -0.88
N VAL A 39 2.89 -5.76 -1.81
CA VAL A 39 1.97 -5.25 -2.84
C VAL A 39 0.67 -4.82 -2.17
N THR A 40 0.76 -3.88 -1.24
CA THR A 40 -0.28 -2.89 -1.02
C THR A 40 -0.02 -1.82 -2.08
N PRO A 41 -0.97 -1.48 -2.95
CA PRO A 41 -0.78 -0.37 -3.87
C PRO A 41 -0.39 0.85 -3.03
N ASP A 42 0.77 1.43 -3.34
CA ASP A 42 1.44 2.50 -2.61
C ASP A 42 0.47 3.65 -2.28
N GLY A 43 -0.15 3.60 -1.11
CA GLY A 43 -0.86 4.70 -0.48
C GLY A 43 -1.89 5.43 -1.37
N TRP A 44 -2.13 6.67 -1.00
CA TRP A 44 -3.03 7.58 -1.70
C TRP A 44 -2.26 8.25 -2.86
N ILE A 45 -2.71 8.01 -4.09
CA ILE A 45 -2.18 8.61 -5.33
C ILE A 45 -2.78 9.99 -5.50
N SER A 46 -1.95 11.02 -5.69
CA SER A 46 -2.43 12.38 -5.94
C SER A 46 -3.07 12.50 -7.32
N CYS A 47 -4.21 13.19 -7.43
CA CYS A 47 -4.86 13.46 -8.71
C CYS A 47 -3.98 14.28 -9.68
N SER A 48 -3.04 15.06 -9.15
CA SER A 48 -2.09 15.84 -9.95
C SER A 48 -0.99 14.98 -10.56
N GLU A 49 -0.68 13.84 -9.94
CA GLU A 49 0.32 12.89 -10.43
C GLU A 49 -0.31 11.98 -11.48
N ARG A 50 -1.47 11.42 -11.14
CA ARG A 50 -2.19 10.49 -12.00
C ARG A 50 -3.68 10.50 -11.69
N ILE A 51 -4.48 10.47 -12.74
CA ILE A 51 -5.92 10.20 -12.70
C ILE A 51 -6.13 8.70 -12.95
N PRO A 52 -7.10 8.04 -12.29
CA PRO A 52 -7.42 6.64 -12.54
C PRO A 52 -7.95 6.44 -13.97
N ASP A 53 -8.03 5.17 -14.38
CA ASP A 53 -8.55 4.82 -15.70
C ASP A 53 -10.05 5.19 -15.82
N ASP A 54 -10.56 5.33 -17.04
CA ASP A 54 -11.94 5.79 -17.26
C ASP A 54 -12.95 4.87 -16.58
N LYS A 55 -13.74 5.44 -15.67
CA LYS A 55 -14.74 4.74 -14.85
C LYS A 55 -14.18 3.59 -14.01
N GLN A 56 -12.90 3.67 -13.66
CA GLN A 56 -12.30 2.78 -12.67
C GLN A 56 -12.79 3.17 -11.27
N TYR A 57 -13.35 2.20 -10.54
CA TYR A 57 -13.74 2.37 -9.14
C TYR A 57 -12.51 2.39 -8.22
N VAL A 58 -12.45 3.41 -7.37
CA VAL A 58 -11.32 3.72 -6.48
C VAL A 58 -11.84 4.33 -5.17
N TRP A 59 -11.07 4.18 -4.10
CA TRP A 59 -11.24 5.01 -2.91
C TRP A 59 -10.80 6.45 -3.22
N CYS A 60 -11.61 7.43 -2.88
CA CYS A 60 -11.38 8.86 -3.12
C CYS A 60 -11.30 9.61 -1.79
N TRP A 61 -10.40 10.59 -1.71
CA TRP A 61 -10.40 11.62 -0.66
C TRP A 61 -10.82 12.95 -1.28
N GLY A 62 -12.00 13.43 -0.90
CA GLY A 62 -12.57 14.65 -1.46
C GLY A 62 -13.93 14.98 -0.87
N LYS A 63 -14.74 15.72 -1.60
CA LYS A 63 -16.06 16.16 -1.15
C LYS A 63 -17.15 15.68 -2.10
N SER A 64 -17.98 14.75 -1.63
CA SER A 64 -19.23 14.40 -2.33
C SER A 64 -20.23 15.56 -2.30
N TYR A 65 -21.17 15.57 -3.23
CA TYR A 65 -22.31 16.47 -3.20
C TYR A 65 -23.12 16.23 -1.91
N GLY A 66 -23.67 17.29 -1.33
CA GLY A 66 -24.41 17.19 -0.06
C GLY A 66 -23.56 17.10 1.22
N TRP A 67 -22.25 16.81 1.13
CA TRP A 67 -21.39 16.71 2.31
C TRP A 67 -20.83 18.08 2.71
N THR A 68 -20.70 18.36 4.00
CA THR A 68 -20.13 19.63 4.48
C THR A 68 -18.60 19.65 4.36
N GLU A 69 -17.97 18.51 4.62
CA GLU A 69 -16.51 18.36 4.73
C GLU A 69 -15.95 17.39 3.68
N CYS A 70 -14.62 17.30 3.61
CA CYS A 70 -13.96 16.28 2.79
C CYS A 70 -13.83 15.00 3.60
N ASP A 71 -14.08 13.87 2.97
CA ASP A 71 -13.97 12.56 3.60
C ASP A 71 -13.65 11.49 2.52
N THR A 72 -13.48 10.25 2.97
CA THR A 72 -13.22 9.08 2.14
C THR A 72 -14.52 8.49 1.63
N PHE A 73 -14.60 8.24 0.32
CA PHE A 73 -15.74 7.57 -0.31
C PHE A 73 -15.28 6.74 -1.50
N GLU A 74 -16.08 5.77 -1.93
CA GLU A 74 -15.84 5.07 -3.18
C GLU A 74 -16.31 5.95 -4.35
N GLY A 75 -15.51 6.03 -5.41
CA GLY A 75 -15.83 6.89 -6.54
C GLY A 75 -15.06 6.49 -7.79
N TYR A 76 -15.31 7.21 -8.88
CA TYR A 76 -14.58 7.04 -10.13
C TYR A 76 -14.42 8.38 -10.86
N TYR A 77 -13.44 8.42 -11.76
CA TYR A 77 -13.25 9.54 -12.67
C TYR A 77 -13.84 9.23 -14.04
N ASP A 78 -14.67 10.12 -14.55
CA ASP A 78 -15.23 10.06 -15.89
C ASP A 78 -14.42 10.97 -16.82
N TRP A 79 -13.60 10.36 -17.68
CA TRP A 79 -12.75 11.09 -18.63
C TRP A 79 -13.58 11.80 -19.70
N SER A 80 -14.73 11.25 -20.08
CA SER A 80 -15.61 11.86 -21.10
C SER A 80 -16.24 13.16 -20.61
N ARG A 81 -16.46 13.27 -19.29
CA ARG A 81 -17.06 14.45 -18.64
C ARG A 81 -16.04 15.30 -17.89
N ASN A 82 -14.79 14.83 -17.76
CA ASN A 82 -13.72 15.44 -16.99
C ASN A 82 -14.17 15.76 -15.54
N LYS A 83 -14.83 14.78 -14.89
CA LYS A 83 -15.49 14.95 -13.59
C LYS A 83 -15.37 13.71 -12.72
N TRP A 84 -15.34 13.94 -11.41
CA TRP A 84 -15.40 12.90 -10.38
C TRP A 84 -16.85 12.61 -9.98
N TRP A 85 -17.10 11.34 -9.67
CA TRP A 85 -18.37 10.85 -9.15
C TRP A 85 -18.13 10.05 -7.88
N ALA A 86 -18.94 10.29 -6.86
CA ALA A 86 -19.03 9.49 -5.65
C ALA A 86 -20.12 8.44 -5.82
N VAL A 87 -19.83 7.22 -5.39
CA VAL A 87 -20.79 6.14 -5.26
C VAL A 87 -21.36 6.21 -3.86
N THR A 88 -22.66 6.50 -3.76
CA THR A 88 -23.41 6.59 -2.50
C THR A 88 -24.54 5.56 -2.50
N ASP A 89 -25.20 5.40 -1.36
CA ASP A 89 -26.37 4.52 -1.23
C ASP A 89 -27.53 4.94 -2.16
N ASP A 90 -27.61 6.24 -2.49
CA ASP A 90 -28.65 6.82 -3.34
C ASP A 90 -28.28 6.84 -4.83
N GLY A 91 -27.06 6.42 -5.19
CA GLY A 91 -26.57 6.33 -6.57
C GLY A 91 -25.24 7.05 -6.80
N GLU A 92 -25.05 7.56 -8.02
CA GLU A 92 -23.84 8.29 -8.40
C GLU A 92 -24.05 9.79 -8.26
N GLU A 93 -23.28 10.42 -7.37
CA GLU A 93 -23.35 11.86 -7.10
C GLU A 93 -22.09 12.58 -7.58
N PRO A 94 -22.17 13.85 -8.06
CA PRO A 94 -20.97 14.59 -8.44
C PRO A 94 -20.04 14.79 -7.24
N ALA A 95 -18.77 14.43 -7.40
CA ALA A 95 -17.73 14.71 -6.42
C ALA A 95 -16.88 15.92 -6.84
N SER A 96 -16.39 16.64 -5.84
CA SER A 96 -15.56 17.83 -6.01
C SER A 96 -14.37 17.78 -5.06
N LYS A 97 -13.34 18.58 -5.35
CA LYS A 97 -12.13 18.69 -4.51
C LYS A 97 -11.50 17.33 -4.19
N VAL A 98 -11.60 16.37 -5.11
CA VAL A 98 -10.88 15.10 -4.99
C VAL A 98 -9.40 15.40 -5.17
N THR A 99 -8.61 15.07 -4.14
CA THR A 99 -7.17 15.38 -4.12
C THR A 99 -6.33 14.13 -4.26
N HIS A 100 -6.80 13.01 -3.71
CA HIS A 100 -6.10 11.75 -3.74
C HIS A 100 -7.08 10.59 -3.96
N TRP A 101 -6.60 9.50 -4.54
CA TRP A 101 -7.34 8.26 -4.72
C TRP A 101 -6.47 7.04 -4.43
N MET A 102 -7.09 5.89 -4.16
CA MET A 102 -6.42 4.61 -3.95
C MET A 102 -7.18 3.51 -4.69
N PRO A 103 -6.52 2.59 -5.40
CA PRO A 103 -7.23 1.48 -6.04
C PRO A 103 -7.93 0.59 -5.01
N LEU A 104 -9.10 0.07 -5.38
CA LEU A 104 -9.80 -0.91 -4.55
C LEU A 104 -8.94 -2.19 -4.42
N PRO A 105 -8.94 -2.85 -3.25
CA PRO A 105 -8.26 -4.12 -3.09
C PRO A 105 -8.87 -5.15 -4.02
N GLU A 106 -8.03 -6.01 -4.62
CA GLU A 106 -8.54 -7.14 -5.37
C GLU A 106 -9.39 -8.03 -4.45
N PRO A 107 -10.53 -8.56 -4.94
CA PRO A 107 -11.33 -9.47 -4.15
C PRO A 107 -10.46 -10.65 -3.71
N PRO A 108 -10.62 -11.15 -2.47
CA PRO A 108 -9.87 -12.30 -2.00
C PRO A 108 -10.10 -13.46 -2.95
N GLN A 109 -9.03 -13.95 -3.58
CA GLN A 109 -9.12 -15.11 -4.44
C GLN A 109 -9.54 -16.29 -3.57
N GLU A 110 -10.72 -16.84 -3.83
CA GLU A 110 -11.17 -18.06 -3.18
C GLU A 110 -10.13 -19.15 -3.42
N VAL A 111 -9.38 -19.49 -2.38
CA VAL A 111 -8.50 -20.66 -2.38
C VAL A 111 -9.45 -21.86 -2.46
N ARG A 112 -9.65 -22.35 -3.69
CA ARG A 112 -10.35 -23.62 -3.92
C ARG A 112 -9.55 -24.72 -3.21
N GLN A 113 -10.03 -25.14 -2.05
CA GLN A 113 -9.54 -26.29 -1.31
C GLN A 113 -10.11 -27.59 -1.89
#